data_AF-A0A7R9WVG8-F1
#
_entry.id   AF-A0A7R9WVG8-F1
#
_cell.length_a   1.000
_cell.length_b   1.000
_cell.length_c   1.000
_cell.angle_alpha   90.00
_cell.angle_beta   90.00
_cell.angle_gamma   90.00
#
_symmetry.space_group_name_H-M   'P 1'
#
loop_
_entity.id
_entity.type
_entity.pdbx_description
1 polymer ?
#
loop_
_entity_poly.entity_id
_entity_poly.type
_entity_poly.pdbx_seq_one_letter_code
_entity_poly.pdbx_strand_id
1 'polypeptide(L)'
;TERFATCSTFCAGFPHAFLWFEDIGKMLFASMLTETRPMDNMKLDFDLPQEDELATCLLTGGRCSPYMSLYFPRDEMEYRTYQTLCHASPEDVQRWTDAFSWLCLKLRVRNVLQKLKKRKGSNGKDVDSRNLPQPDRLLLKSPCHTGRIRHILKMYPKAQFVFIH
;
A
#
# COMPACT_ATOMS: atom_id res chain seq x y z
N THR A 1 8.18 12.32 18.44
CA THR A 1 6.96 11.62 17.96
C THR A 1 7.30 11.00 16.63
N GLU A 2 7.44 9.67 16.55
CA GLU A 2 7.67 9.01 15.25
C GLU A 2 6.47 9.28 14.33
N ARG A 3 6.73 9.78 13.12
CA ARG A 3 5.70 9.93 12.08
C ARG A 3 5.81 8.70 11.18
N PHE A 4 4.67 8.08 10.87
CA PHE A 4 4.58 6.95 9.95
C PHE A 4 4.09 7.41 8.58
N ALA A 5 4.52 6.72 7.54
CA ALA A 5 3.93 6.78 6.21
C ALA A 5 3.01 5.57 6.02
N THR A 6 1.84 5.77 5.41
CA THR A 6 0.81 4.73 5.23
C THR A 6 0.50 4.53 3.75
N CYS A 7 -0.07 3.38 3.42
CA CYS A 7 -0.77 3.19 2.15
C CYS A 7 -2.13 3.90 2.27
N SER A 8 -2.38 4.96 1.49
CA SER A 8 -3.68 5.65 1.51
C SER A 8 -4.68 4.96 0.58
N THR A 9 -5.97 5.25 0.74
CA THR A 9 -7.03 4.79 -0.16
C THR A 9 -6.71 5.04 -1.64
N PHE A 10 -6.17 6.23 -1.97
CA PHE A 10 -5.76 6.53 -3.34
C PHE A 10 -4.58 5.65 -3.81
N CYS A 11 -3.58 5.43 -2.96
CA CYS A 11 -2.44 4.57 -3.29
C CYS A 11 -2.86 3.11 -3.49
N ALA A 12 -3.80 2.63 -2.65
CA ALA A 12 -4.38 1.31 -2.73
C ALA A 12 -5.16 1.09 -4.03
N GLY A 13 -5.93 2.09 -4.47
CA GLY A 13 -6.74 2.01 -5.70
C GLY A 13 -5.95 2.25 -7.00
N PHE A 14 -4.90 3.08 -6.98
CA PHE A 14 -4.11 3.43 -8.16
C PHE A 14 -2.62 3.10 -8.02
N PRO A 15 -2.25 1.85 -7.67
CA PRO A 15 -0.89 1.48 -7.31
C PRO A 15 0.11 1.62 -8.46
N HIS A 16 -0.35 1.58 -9.72
CA HIS A 16 0.51 1.80 -10.89
C HIS A 16 0.87 3.29 -11.07
N ALA A 17 -0.02 4.23 -10.75
CA ALA A 17 0.09 5.62 -11.21
C ALA A 17 0.21 6.68 -10.09
N PHE A 18 -0.03 6.33 -8.81
CA PHE A 18 -0.19 7.36 -7.76
C PHE A 18 0.97 8.36 -7.60
N LEU A 19 2.21 8.04 -7.99
CA LEU A 19 3.34 8.98 -7.84
C LEU A 19 3.20 10.25 -8.68
N TRP A 20 2.59 10.15 -9.86
CA TRP A 20 2.41 11.30 -10.77
C TRP A 20 0.92 11.69 -10.91
N PHE A 21 0.01 10.74 -10.71
CA PHE A 21 -1.42 10.94 -10.95
C PHE A 21 -2.21 11.38 -9.71
N GLU A 22 -1.64 11.31 -8.49
CA GLU A 22 -2.42 11.53 -7.27
C GLU A 22 -3.13 12.89 -7.19
N ASP A 23 -2.43 13.99 -7.46
CA ASP A 23 -3.05 15.33 -7.34
C ASP A 23 -4.19 15.52 -8.35
N ILE A 24 -3.98 15.06 -9.59
CA ILE A 24 -4.97 15.15 -10.69
C ILE A 24 -6.13 14.19 -10.43
N GLY A 25 -5.84 12.95 -10.08
CA GLY A 25 -6.84 11.91 -9.85
C GLY A 25 -7.75 12.25 -8.68
N LYS A 26 -7.21 12.77 -7.57
CA LYS A 26 -8.04 13.23 -6.44
C LYS A 26 -9.00 14.33 -6.85
N MET A 27 -8.56 15.27 -7.69
CA MET A 27 -9.41 16.32 -8.22
C MET A 27 -10.52 15.77 -9.13
N LEU A 28 -10.18 14.84 -10.05
CA LEU A 28 -11.15 14.23 -10.98
C LEU A 28 -12.18 13.36 -10.28
N PHE A 29 -11.78 12.66 -9.21
CA PHE A 29 -12.62 11.71 -8.49
C PHE A 29 -13.19 12.25 -7.17
N ALA A 30 -13.04 13.55 -6.89
CA ALA A 30 -13.47 14.16 -5.63
C ALA A 30 -14.97 13.93 -5.33
N SER A 31 -15.82 13.92 -6.36
CA SER A 31 -17.27 13.73 -6.24
C SER A 31 -17.71 12.26 -6.30
N MET A 32 -16.79 11.31 -6.56
CA MET A 32 -17.12 9.89 -6.67
C MET A 32 -17.05 9.14 -5.34
N LEU A 33 -16.38 9.69 -4.32
CA LEU A 33 -16.33 9.07 -3.00
C LEU A 33 -17.59 9.38 -2.19
N THR A 34 -18.17 8.35 -1.60
CA THR A 34 -19.11 8.52 -0.49
C THR A 34 -18.36 8.98 0.76
N GLU A 35 -18.99 9.77 1.62
CA GLU A 35 -18.37 10.26 2.86
C GLU A 35 -18.01 9.12 3.83
N THR A 36 -18.77 8.02 3.77
CA THR A 36 -18.58 6.84 4.60
C THR A 36 -18.57 5.57 3.77
N ARG A 37 -17.94 4.52 4.31
CA ARG A 37 -17.95 3.18 3.72
C ARG A 37 -19.32 2.54 3.91
N PRO A 38 -19.91 1.91 2.89
CA PRO A 38 -21.26 1.33 2.98
C PRO A 38 -21.34 0.15 3.97
N MET A 39 -20.22 -0.53 4.23
CA MET A 39 -20.22 -1.73 5.07
C MET A 39 -20.24 -1.42 6.57
N ASP A 40 -19.67 -0.30 7.01
CA ASP A 40 -19.48 0.00 8.43
C ASP A 40 -19.65 1.48 8.83
N ASN A 41 -20.06 2.34 7.90
CA ASN A 41 -20.32 3.77 8.09
C ASN A 41 -19.11 4.58 8.64
N MET A 42 -17.90 4.07 8.50
CA MET A 42 -16.68 4.79 8.87
C MET A 42 -16.27 5.76 7.77
N LYS A 43 -15.64 6.89 8.14
CA LYS A 43 -15.15 7.92 7.21
C LYS A 43 -14.31 7.31 6.09
N LEU A 44 -14.62 7.70 4.86
CA LEU A 44 -13.88 7.34 3.66
C LEU A 44 -13.25 8.61 3.06
N ASP A 45 -11.97 8.54 2.72
CA ASP A 45 -11.22 9.64 2.12
C ASP A 45 -10.00 9.06 1.39
N PHE A 46 -9.56 9.74 0.33
CA PHE A 46 -8.39 9.34 -0.47
C PHE A 46 -7.06 9.32 0.32
N ASP A 47 -6.96 10.12 1.37
CA ASP A 47 -5.78 10.24 2.22
C ASP A 47 -5.83 9.39 3.50
N LEU A 48 -6.96 8.75 3.79
CA LEU A 48 -7.04 7.82 4.91
C LEU A 48 -6.25 6.53 4.65
N PRO A 49 -5.63 5.93 5.68
CA PRO A 49 -4.94 4.65 5.55
C PRO A 49 -5.89 3.53 5.08
N GLN A 50 -5.42 2.72 4.15
CA GLN A 50 -6.15 1.61 3.55
C GLN A 50 -5.26 0.37 3.46
N GLU A 51 -5.89 -0.80 3.30
CA GLU A 51 -5.21 -2.07 3.16
C GLU A 51 -4.29 -2.11 1.93
N ASP A 52 -3.00 -2.31 2.17
CA ASP A 52 -1.97 -2.38 1.14
C ASP A 52 -2.06 -3.65 0.27
N GLU A 53 -2.75 -4.69 0.75
CA GLU A 53 -3.03 -5.89 -0.05
C GLU A 53 -3.89 -5.58 -1.28
N LEU A 54 -4.76 -4.57 -1.23
CA LEU A 54 -5.52 -4.12 -2.40
C LEU A 54 -4.59 -3.62 -3.51
N ALA A 55 -3.57 -2.84 -3.14
CA ALA A 55 -2.56 -2.39 -4.09
C ALA A 55 -1.74 -3.56 -4.64
N THR A 56 -1.30 -4.48 -3.77
CA THR A 56 -0.50 -5.63 -4.19
C THR A 56 -1.30 -6.54 -5.11
N CYS A 57 -2.59 -6.79 -4.82
CA CYS A 57 -3.51 -7.52 -5.68
C CYS A 57 -3.59 -6.92 -7.09
N LEU A 58 -3.75 -5.60 -7.21
CA LEU A 58 -3.77 -4.93 -8.52
C LEU A 58 -2.41 -5.02 -9.23
N LEU A 59 -1.30 -4.81 -8.51
CA LEU A 59 0.06 -4.85 -9.09
C LEU A 59 0.43 -6.22 -9.64
N THR A 60 -0.11 -7.30 -9.07
CA THR A 60 0.07 -8.66 -9.54
C THR A 60 -1.00 -9.09 -10.56
N GLY A 61 -1.91 -8.19 -10.95
CA GLY A 61 -3.00 -8.48 -11.89
C GLY A 61 -4.06 -9.42 -11.33
N GLY A 62 -4.32 -9.36 -10.02
CA GLY A 62 -5.17 -10.28 -9.27
C GLY A 62 -4.50 -11.61 -8.95
N ARG A 63 -3.43 -11.97 -9.67
CA ARG A 63 -2.64 -13.17 -9.37
C ARG A 63 -1.96 -13.01 -8.00
N CYS A 64 -1.72 -14.09 -7.28
CA CYS A 64 -0.99 -14.02 -6.01
C CYS A 64 -1.64 -13.24 -4.85
N SER A 65 -2.95 -12.95 -4.88
CA SER A 65 -3.65 -12.33 -3.75
C SER A 65 -4.81 -13.21 -3.26
N PRO A 66 -4.97 -13.40 -1.93
CA PRO A 66 -6.12 -14.09 -1.39
C PRO A 66 -7.42 -13.29 -1.56
N TYR A 67 -7.37 -11.98 -1.86
CA TYR A 67 -8.58 -11.16 -2.03
C TYR A 67 -9.38 -11.57 -3.25
N MET A 68 -8.74 -12.20 -4.25
CA MET A 68 -9.47 -12.74 -5.40
C MET A 68 -10.46 -13.84 -5.03
N SER A 69 -10.30 -14.52 -3.90
CA SER A 69 -11.32 -15.44 -3.39
C SER A 69 -12.65 -14.76 -3.06
N LEU A 70 -12.63 -13.47 -2.73
CA LEU A 70 -13.86 -12.71 -2.45
C LEU A 70 -14.63 -12.40 -3.75
N TYR A 71 -13.91 -12.24 -4.86
CA TYR A 71 -14.49 -11.99 -6.18
C TYR A 71 -14.88 -13.29 -6.90
N PHE A 72 -14.07 -14.34 -6.74
CA PHE A 72 -14.24 -15.65 -7.36
C PHE A 72 -14.35 -16.75 -6.29
N PRO A 73 -15.48 -16.83 -5.57
CA PRO A 73 -15.63 -17.76 -4.45
C PRO A 73 -15.61 -19.24 -4.86
N ARG A 74 -15.90 -19.56 -6.13
CA ARG A 74 -15.78 -20.93 -6.66
C ARG A 74 -14.33 -21.42 -6.71
N ASP A 75 -13.40 -20.48 -6.89
CA ASP A 75 -11.96 -20.73 -7.03
C ASP A 75 -11.21 -20.38 -5.74
N GLU A 76 -11.91 -20.26 -4.61
CA GLU A 76 -11.34 -19.87 -3.32
C GLU A 76 -10.11 -20.70 -2.94
N MET A 77 -10.17 -22.01 -3.17
CA MET A 77 -9.08 -22.94 -2.87
C MET A 77 -7.80 -22.62 -3.65
N GLU A 78 -7.92 -22.10 -4.88
CA GLU A 78 -6.78 -21.65 -5.69
C GLU A 78 -6.13 -20.42 -5.06
N TYR A 79 -6.93 -19.45 -4.62
CA TYR A 79 -6.43 -18.19 -4.07
C TYR A 79 -6.01 -18.29 -2.60
N ARG A 80 -6.52 -19.28 -1.85
CA ARG A 80 -6.19 -19.49 -0.43
C ARG A 80 -4.69 -19.66 -0.19
N THR A 81 -3.98 -20.30 -1.13
CA THR A 81 -2.53 -20.52 -1.03
C THR A 81 -1.76 -19.21 -0.82
N TYR A 82 -2.27 -18.10 -1.37
CA TYR A 82 -1.63 -16.80 -1.29
C TYR A 82 -1.81 -16.09 0.06
N GLN A 83 -2.63 -16.62 0.98
CA GLN A 83 -2.72 -16.13 2.35
C GLN A 83 -1.39 -16.31 3.10
N THR A 84 -0.72 -17.45 2.91
CA THR A 84 0.56 -17.74 3.59
C THR A 84 1.75 -17.79 2.66
N LEU A 85 1.53 -17.89 1.34
CA LEU A 85 2.55 -18.09 0.31
C LEU A 85 3.36 -19.39 0.45
N CYS A 86 3.07 -20.24 1.44
CA CYS A 86 3.87 -21.42 1.75
C CYS A 86 3.74 -22.54 0.71
N HIS A 87 2.58 -22.62 0.05
CA HIS A 87 2.28 -23.61 -0.99
C HIS A 87 2.14 -22.96 -2.37
N ALA A 88 2.46 -21.67 -2.50
CA ALA A 88 2.46 -20.98 -3.77
C ALA A 88 3.69 -21.39 -4.61
N SER A 89 3.57 -21.30 -5.93
CA SER A 89 4.71 -21.56 -6.81
C SER A 89 5.85 -20.55 -6.55
N PRO A 90 7.12 -20.92 -6.76
CA PRO A 90 8.23 -19.97 -6.61
C PRO A 90 8.07 -18.71 -7.47
N GLU A 91 7.49 -18.84 -8.66
CA GLU A 91 7.17 -17.71 -9.54
C GLU A 91 6.15 -16.76 -8.89
N ASP A 92 5.07 -17.30 -8.34
CA ASP A 92 4.02 -16.49 -7.72
C ASP A 92 4.51 -15.80 -6.45
N VAL A 93 5.35 -16.48 -5.66
CA VAL A 93 6.02 -15.89 -4.49
C VAL A 93 6.92 -14.74 -4.92
N GLN A 94 7.71 -14.91 -5.99
CA GLN A 94 8.58 -13.86 -6.50
C GLN A 94 7.76 -12.67 -7.02
N ARG A 95 6.71 -12.93 -7.80
CA ARG A 95 5.80 -11.91 -8.34
C ARG A 95 5.17 -11.07 -7.23
N TRP A 96 4.68 -11.71 -6.16
CA TRP A 96 4.16 -11.00 -4.99
C TRP A 96 5.25 -10.20 -4.29
N THR A 97 6.44 -10.78 -4.13
CA THR A 97 7.61 -10.13 -3.49
C THR A 97 8.01 -8.85 -4.22
N ASP A 98 8.06 -8.90 -5.55
CA ASP A 98 8.41 -7.77 -6.40
C ASP A 98 7.33 -6.68 -6.32
N ALA A 99 6.05 -7.07 -6.42
CA ALA A 99 4.93 -6.14 -6.30
C ALA A 99 4.90 -5.43 -4.94
N PHE A 100 5.06 -6.18 -3.84
CA PHE A 100 5.06 -5.64 -2.49
C PHE A 100 6.27 -4.73 -2.24
N SER A 101 7.46 -5.13 -2.70
CA SER A 101 8.67 -4.32 -2.61
C SER A 101 8.53 -3.01 -3.39
N TRP A 102 7.96 -3.10 -4.59
CA TRP A 102 7.71 -1.96 -5.45
C TRP A 102 6.73 -0.99 -4.81
N LEU A 103 5.62 -1.50 -4.25
CA LEU A 103 4.67 -0.68 -3.49
C LEU A 103 5.35 0.02 -2.32
N CYS A 104 6.12 -0.69 -1.50
CA CYS A 104 6.86 -0.13 -0.37
C CYS A 104 7.81 0.98 -0.81
N LEU A 105 8.56 0.77 -1.89
CA LEU A 105 9.45 1.79 -2.46
C LEU A 105 8.68 3.03 -2.90
N LYS A 106 7.57 2.85 -3.64
CA LYS A 106 6.75 3.98 -4.11
C LYS A 106 6.13 4.75 -2.95
N LEU A 107 5.67 4.09 -1.90
CA LEU A 107 5.13 4.76 -0.70
C LEU A 107 6.21 5.60 0.00
N ARG A 108 7.45 5.09 0.09
CA ARG A 108 8.58 5.87 0.64
C ARG A 108 8.90 7.08 -0.23
N VAL A 109 8.96 6.91 -1.56
CA VAL A 109 9.18 8.02 -2.49
C VAL A 109 8.07 9.07 -2.36
N ARG A 110 6.80 8.65 -2.32
CA ARG A 110 5.66 9.53 -2.09
C ARG A 110 5.82 10.34 -0.79
N ASN A 111 6.21 9.71 0.31
CA ASN A 111 6.43 10.40 1.58
C ASN A 111 7.52 11.48 1.48
N VAL A 112 8.64 11.18 0.81
CA VAL A 112 9.70 12.17 0.55
C VAL A 112 9.16 13.34 -0.28
N LEU A 113 8.43 13.06 -1.37
CA LEU A 113 7.83 14.09 -2.23
C LEU A 113 6.84 14.98 -1.47
N GLN A 114 6.01 14.40 -0.60
CA GLN A 114 5.09 15.16 0.25
C GLN A 114 5.82 16.05 1.24
N LYS A 115 6.90 15.56 1.86
CA LYS A 115 7.75 16.37 2.75
C LYS A 115 8.39 17.54 1.99
N LEU A 116 8.84 17.32 0.75
CA LEU A 116 9.39 18.38 -0.09
C LEU A 116 8.33 19.42 -0.49
N LYS A 117 7.12 19.01 -0.89
CA LYS A 117 6.00 19.93 -1.18
C LYS A 117 5.67 20.81 0.03
N LYS A 118 5.61 20.23 1.24
CA LYS A 118 5.39 20.98 2.49
C LYS A 118 6.50 22.00 2.80
N ARG A 119 7.77 21.66 2.52
CA ARG A 119 8.92 22.58 2.68
C ARG A 119 8.81 23.80 1.74
N LYS A 120 8.49 23.58 0.45
CA LYS A 120 8.33 24.66 -0.53
C LYS A 120 7.25 25.67 -0.14
N GLY A 121 6.12 25.19 0.41
CA GLY A 121 5.04 26.06 0.88
C GLY A 121 5.41 26.94 2.08
N SER A 122 6.50 26.64 2.79
CA SER A 122 6.95 27.38 3.99
C SER A 122 8.14 28.31 3.72
N ASN A 123 8.92 28.06 2.67
CA ASN A 123 10.06 28.88 2.25
C ASN A 123 10.30 28.55 0.77
N GLY A 124 9.99 29.47 -0.15
CA GLY A 124 10.08 29.28 -1.61
C GLY A 124 11.50 29.10 -2.18
N LYS A 125 12.41 28.46 -1.45
CA LYS A 125 13.76 28.13 -1.93
C LYS A 125 13.75 26.84 -2.73
N ASP A 126 14.60 26.79 -3.75
CA ASP A 126 14.80 25.62 -4.61
C ASP A 126 15.13 24.36 -3.80
N VAL A 127 14.62 23.22 -4.25
CA VAL A 127 14.89 21.91 -3.63
C VAL A 127 16.34 21.55 -3.90
N ASP A 128 17.17 21.58 -2.86
CA ASP A 128 18.53 21.04 -2.94
C ASP A 128 18.45 19.51 -3.01
N SER A 129 18.68 18.95 -4.20
CA SER A 129 18.73 17.50 -4.45
C SER A 129 19.77 16.77 -3.57
N ARG A 130 20.72 17.50 -2.97
CA ARG A 130 21.73 16.94 -2.06
C ARG A 130 21.25 16.76 -0.62
N ASN A 131 20.07 17.29 -0.26
CA ASN A 131 19.51 17.21 1.10
C ASN A 131 18.03 16.77 1.11
N LEU A 132 17.78 15.56 0.61
CA LEU A 132 16.45 14.96 0.63
C LEU A 132 16.03 14.58 2.06
N PRO A 133 14.76 14.85 2.45
CA PRO A 133 14.27 14.39 3.74
C PRO A 133 14.24 12.86 3.76
N GLN A 134 14.62 12.28 4.89
CA GLN A 134 14.49 10.84 5.07
C GLN A 134 13.01 10.41 5.05
N PRO A 135 12.66 9.30 4.39
CA PRO A 135 11.31 8.78 4.42
C PRO A 135 10.94 8.31 5.83
N ASP A 136 9.69 8.54 6.21
CA ASP A 136 9.11 7.98 7.42
C ASP A 136 9.05 6.45 7.36
N ARG A 137 8.97 5.81 8.53
CA ARG A 137 8.75 4.37 8.62
C ARG A 137 7.37 4.02 8.09
N LEU A 138 7.25 2.93 7.31
CA LEU A 138 5.96 2.47 6.80
C LEU A 138 5.16 1.80 7.92
N LEU A 139 3.88 2.17 8.04
CA LEU A 139 2.86 1.48 8.81
C LEU A 139 1.80 0.96 7.83
N LEU A 140 1.78 -0.35 7.66
CA LEU A 140 0.90 -1.04 6.71
C LEU A 140 -0.09 -1.90 7.50
N LYS A 141 -1.36 -1.87 7.09
CA LYS A 141 -2.44 -2.61 7.74
C LYS A 141 -3.05 -3.54 6.69
N SER A 142 -2.69 -4.81 6.71
CA SER A 142 -3.40 -5.85 5.94
C SER A 142 -3.46 -7.14 6.76
N PRO A 143 -4.64 -7.75 6.96
CA PRO A 143 -4.79 -8.97 7.75
C PRO A 143 -3.99 -10.14 7.17
N CYS A 144 -3.82 -10.18 5.84
CA CYS A 144 -3.05 -11.19 5.12
C CYS A 144 -1.58 -11.27 5.57
N HIS A 145 -1.01 -10.18 6.10
CA HIS A 145 0.37 -10.18 6.55
C HIS A 145 0.62 -11.10 7.75
N THR A 146 -0.42 -11.46 8.50
CA THR A 146 -0.35 -12.47 9.57
C THR A 146 0.13 -13.82 9.03
N GLY A 147 -0.37 -14.24 7.87
CA GLY A 147 0.05 -15.48 7.21
C GLY A 147 1.42 -15.38 6.55
N ARG A 148 1.93 -14.16 6.31
CA ARG A 148 3.14 -13.88 5.54
C ARG A 148 4.31 -13.36 6.39
N ILE A 149 4.20 -13.35 7.72
CA ILE A 149 5.24 -12.84 8.65
C ILE A 149 6.63 -13.40 8.31
N ARG A 150 6.74 -14.73 8.14
CA ARG A 150 8.01 -15.39 7.81
C ARG A 150 8.61 -14.87 6.50
N HIS A 151 7.77 -14.64 5.49
CA HIS A 151 8.22 -14.14 4.19
C HIS A 151 8.62 -12.66 4.26
N ILE A 152 7.82 -11.84 4.92
CA ILE A 152 8.10 -10.42 5.14
C ILE A 152 9.40 -10.22 5.92
N LEU A 153 9.67 -11.04 6.96
CA LEU A 153 10.93 -10.96 7.72
C LEU A 153 12.17 -11.34 6.90
N LYS A 154 12.03 -12.17 5.86
CA LYS A 154 13.14 -12.42 4.91
C LYS A 154 13.46 -11.18 4.09
N MET A 155 12.43 -10.43 3.68
CA MET A 155 12.57 -9.20 2.88
C MET A 155 13.04 -8.02 3.75
N TYR A 156 12.47 -7.89 4.94
CA TYR A 156 12.66 -6.79 5.87
C TYR A 156 12.93 -7.33 7.28
N PRO A 157 14.19 -7.70 7.61
CA PRO A 157 14.53 -8.34 8.89
C PRO A 157 14.22 -7.50 10.15
N LYS A 158 14.06 -6.19 9.98
CA LYS A 158 13.71 -5.25 11.06
C LYS A 158 12.21 -4.88 11.08
N ALA A 159 11.38 -5.56 10.30
CA ALA A 159 9.93 -5.37 10.35
C ALA A 159 9.40 -5.72 11.74
N GLN A 160 8.43 -4.95 12.21
CA GLN A 160 7.74 -5.19 13.47
C GLN A 160 6.26 -5.40 13.18
N PHE A 161 5.62 -6.28 13.94
CA PHE A 161 4.23 -6.65 13.78
C PHE A 161 3.48 -6.29 15.07
N VAL A 162 2.31 -5.67 14.91
CA VAL A 162 1.42 -5.32 16.01
C VAL A 162 0.12 -6.06 15.78
N PHE A 163 -0.26 -6.90 16.74
CA PHE A 163 -1.55 -7.59 16.74
C PHE A 163 -2.53 -6.82 17.63
N ILE A 164 -3.74 -6.58 17.14
CA ILE A 164 -4.78 -5.84 17.85
C ILE A 164 -5.99 -6.78 17.98
N HIS A 165 -6.47 -6.95 19.22
CA HIS A 165 -7.63 -7.78 19.58
C HIS A 165 -8.91 -6.95 19.63
#